data_AF-A0ABD1QR89-F1
#
_entry.id   AF-A0ABD1QR89-F1
#
_cell.length_a   1.000
_cell.length_b   1.000
_cell.length_c   1.000
_cell.angle_alpha   90.00
_cell.angle_beta   90.00
_cell.angle_gamma   90.00
#
_symmetry.space_group_name_H-M   'P 1'
#
loop_
_entity.id
_entity.type
_entity.pdbx_description
1 polymer ?
#
loop_
_entity_poly.entity_id
_entity_poly.type
_entity_poly.pdbx_seq_one_letter_code
_entity_poly.pdbx_strand_id
1 'polypeptide(L)'
;MVHGCDPLPRRRCFAKAPQYYTKPLPANESMWKLPDDRNVRWSQYKCKNFTCLAKNTTQKGFFKCADCFNLDDHEWPRWIKPVYQDPNSNITADFLIKEVLDLKPNEIRIGLDFSIGTGTFAARMREYNVTIVSAAINLGAPFNEFIALRGLIPLYLTINQRLPFFDNTLDLIHTTRFLDGWIDFVLLDFILYDWDRVLRPGGILWIDSFFCLKEDLNDYLQIFRMLRYKKHKWIVVPKRDKTDHLEVFFSAVLEKPPRPFR
;
A
#
# COMPACT_ATOMS: atom_id res chain seq x y z
N MET A 1 36.56 18.87 14.18
CA MET A 1 36.30 18.08 12.95
C MET A 1 35.09 17.21 13.22
N VAL A 2 33.91 17.65 12.80
CA VAL A 2 32.67 16.88 12.95
C VAL A 2 32.69 15.79 11.88
N HIS A 3 32.62 14.54 12.30
CA HIS A 3 32.73 13.37 11.44
C HIS A 3 31.61 13.32 10.39
N GLY A 4 31.88 13.90 9.22
CA GLY A 4 31.21 13.62 7.96
C GLY A 4 29.78 14.14 7.86
N CYS A 5 29.62 15.17 7.01
CA CYS A 5 28.36 15.67 6.46
C CYS A 5 27.67 16.77 7.28
N ASP A 6 28.18 17.99 7.10
CA ASP A 6 27.43 19.25 7.25
C ASP A 6 27.13 19.83 5.83
N PRO A 7 26.19 20.77 5.64
CA PRO A 7 24.96 20.58 4.88
C PRO A 7 25.12 20.95 3.40
N LEU A 8 25.44 19.98 2.56
CA LEU A 8 25.25 20.05 1.10
C LEU A 8 24.52 18.79 0.63
N PRO A 9 23.78 18.84 -0.50
CA PRO A 9 22.75 17.85 -0.82
C PRO A 9 23.32 16.45 -0.71
N ARG A 10 22.56 15.54 -0.05
CA ARG A 10 22.90 14.15 0.34
C ARG A 10 23.63 13.28 -0.71
N ARG A 11 23.80 13.77 -1.94
CA ARG A 11 24.45 13.16 -3.10
C ARG A 11 25.98 12.99 -3.00
N ARG A 12 26.65 13.54 -1.97
CA ARG A 12 28.11 13.39 -1.79
C ARG A 12 28.53 12.60 -0.55
N CYS A 13 27.57 12.05 0.20
CA CYS A 13 27.85 11.24 1.39
C CYS A 13 27.48 9.77 1.12
N PHE A 14 28.29 8.86 1.64
CA PHE A 14 27.90 7.44 1.67
C PHE A 14 26.65 7.27 2.54
N ALA A 15 25.66 6.54 2.01
CA ALA A 15 24.53 6.13 2.81
C ALA A 15 25.02 5.19 3.92
N LYS A 16 24.52 5.38 5.14
CA LYS A 16 24.83 4.48 6.26
C LYS A 16 24.23 3.10 5.97
N ALA A 17 25.08 2.09 5.82
CA ALA A 17 24.70 0.70 5.59
C ALA A 17 24.67 -0.11 6.91
N PRO A 18 24.02 -1.29 6.94
CA PRO A 18 24.18 -2.26 8.01
C PRO A 18 25.66 -2.65 8.17
N GLN A 19 26.05 -3.00 9.40
CA GLN A 19 27.44 -3.42 9.69
C GLN A 19 27.80 -4.74 9.01
N TYR A 20 26.82 -5.63 8.87
CA TYR A 20 26.99 -6.95 8.32
C TYR A 20 26.16 -7.10 7.05
N TYR A 21 26.66 -7.86 6.09
CA TYR A 21 25.93 -8.22 4.89
C TYR A 21 25.75 -9.74 4.86
N THR A 22 24.53 -10.16 4.57
CA THR A 22 24.25 -11.55 4.21
C THR A 22 23.54 -11.61 2.88
N LYS A 23 23.91 -12.62 2.08
CA LYS A 23 23.26 -12.87 0.79
C LYS A 23 21.74 -12.97 0.99
N PRO A 24 20.94 -12.14 0.29
CA PRO A 24 19.48 -12.23 0.35
C PRO A 24 18.96 -13.58 -0.13
N LEU A 25 17.74 -13.92 0.30
CA LEU A 25 17.04 -15.11 -0.17
C LEU A 25 16.80 -15.01 -1.69
N PRO A 26 16.85 -16.14 -2.42
CA PRO A 26 16.43 -16.19 -3.82
C PRO A 26 14.99 -15.69 -4.01
N ALA A 27 14.68 -15.12 -5.19
CA ALA A 27 13.40 -14.45 -5.44
C ALA A 27 12.15 -15.35 -5.29
N ASN A 28 12.29 -16.66 -5.51
CA ASN A 28 11.24 -17.66 -5.32
C ASN A 28 10.95 -17.96 -3.83
N GLU A 29 11.93 -17.74 -2.94
CA GLU A 29 11.79 -17.99 -1.49
C GLU A 29 11.52 -16.70 -0.71
N SER A 30 12.01 -15.55 -1.20
CA SER A 30 12.02 -14.28 -0.48
C SER A 30 10.63 -13.68 -0.26
N MET A 31 9.62 -14.09 -1.03
CA MET A 31 8.29 -13.48 -0.99
C MET A 31 7.55 -13.71 0.31
N TRP A 32 7.68 -14.90 0.88
CA TRP A 32 6.82 -15.38 1.97
C TRP A 32 7.61 -15.90 3.17
N LYS A 33 8.89 -15.51 3.25
CA LYS A 33 9.79 -15.87 4.35
C LYS A 33 10.40 -14.60 4.93
N LEU A 34 10.48 -14.56 6.25
CA LEU A 34 11.18 -13.45 6.92
C LEU A 34 12.65 -13.42 6.46
N PRO A 35 13.15 -12.26 6.00
CA PRO A 35 14.53 -12.11 5.57
C PRO A 35 15.48 -12.04 6.76
N ASP A 36 16.79 -12.14 6.49
CA ASP A 36 17.83 -12.02 7.52
C ASP A 36 17.89 -10.59 8.09
N ASP A 37 17.82 -10.49 9.41
CA ASP A 37 17.86 -9.23 10.16
C ASP A 37 19.15 -8.44 9.93
N ARG A 38 20.27 -9.10 9.63
CA ARG A 38 21.59 -8.45 9.54
C ARG A 38 21.70 -7.44 8.40
N ASN A 39 20.85 -7.56 7.39
CA ASN A 39 20.78 -6.63 6.26
C ASN A 39 20.04 -5.32 6.59
N VAL A 40 19.70 -5.08 7.86
CA VAL A 40 18.95 -3.90 8.30
C VAL A 40 19.62 -3.21 9.48
N ARG A 41 19.46 -1.88 9.54
CA ARG A 41 19.95 -1.04 10.64
C ARG A 41 18.89 -0.90 11.73
N TRP A 42 19.00 -1.71 12.77
CA TRP A 42 18.01 -1.76 13.86
C TRP A 42 18.10 -0.67 14.93
N SER A 43 19.13 0.18 14.89
CA SER A 43 19.37 1.17 15.94
C SER A 43 18.22 2.18 16.11
N GLN A 44 17.46 2.44 15.04
CA GLN A 44 16.37 3.43 15.01
C GLN A 44 14.99 2.84 15.37
N TYR A 45 14.88 1.53 15.57
CA TYR A 45 13.61 0.85 15.82
C TYR A 45 13.56 0.25 17.22
N LYS A 46 12.34 0.11 17.77
CA LYS A 46 12.14 -0.56 19.06
C LYS A 46 12.48 -2.06 18.96
N CYS A 47 11.89 -2.73 17.97
CA CYS A 47 12.27 -4.10 17.63
C CYS A 47 13.68 -4.15 17.02
N LYS A 48 14.40 -5.25 17.28
CA LYS A 48 15.78 -5.48 16.83
C LYS A 48 15.92 -6.61 15.79
N ASN A 49 14.80 -7.21 15.41
CA ASN A 49 14.69 -8.23 14.37
C ASN A 49 13.25 -8.27 13.85
N PHE A 50 13.06 -8.92 12.70
CA PHE A 50 11.76 -9.13 12.07
C PHE A 50 10.86 -10.04 12.88
N THR A 51 11.42 -11.01 13.60
CA THR A 51 10.65 -11.88 14.50
C THR A 51 9.96 -11.09 15.62
N CYS A 52 10.62 -10.07 16.17
CA CYS A 52 10.01 -9.14 17.11
C CYS A 52 8.86 -8.38 16.45
N LEU A 53 9.05 -7.85 15.23
CA LEU A 53 8.00 -7.14 14.51
C LEU A 53 6.79 -8.06 14.21
N ALA A 54 7.03 -9.32 13.84
CA ALA A 54 5.98 -10.30 13.56
C ALA A 54 5.21 -10.74 14.81
N LYS A 55 5.85 -10.71 15.99
CA LYS A 55 5.22 -11.10 17.28
C LYS A 55 4.62 -9.92 18.05
N ASN A 56 5.09 -8.70 17.83
CA ASN A 56 4.71 -7.53 18.63
C ASN A 56 3.38 -6.95 18.16
N THR A 57 2.31 -7.71 18.40
CA THR A 57 0.91 -7.36 18.10
C THR A 57 0.39 -6.18 18.93
N THR A 58 1.14 -5.73 19.94
CA THR A 58 0.61 -4.89 21.01
C THR A 58 1.64 -3.90 21.55
N GLN A 59 1.88 -2.78 20.86
CA GLN A 59 2.28 -1.53 21.53
C GLN A 59 2.23 -0.29 20.63
N LYS A 60 1.87 0.85 21.24
CA LYS A 60 1.78 2.22 20.69
C LYS A 60 2.87 2.52 19.63
N GLY A 61 2.45 2.39 18.37
CA GLY A 61 3.17 2.57 17.10
C GLY A 61 2.13 2.41 15.98
N PHE A 62 2.45 2.83 14.74
CA PHE A 62 1.48 2.97 13.63
C PHE A 62 0.49 1.79 13.52
N PHE A 63 -0.72 1.99 14.06
CA PHE A 63 -1.71 0.93 14.35
C PHE A 63 -2.19 0.19 13.08
N LYS A 64 -2.09 0.85 11.91
CA LYS A 64 -2.58 0.32 10.64
C LYS A 64 -1.78 -0.86 10.08
N CYS A 65 -0.64 -1.21 10.70
CA CYS A 65 0.24 -2.26 10.21
C CYS A 65 0.82 -3.14 11.35
N ALA A 66 0.02 -3.40 12.38
CA ALA A 66 0.44 -4.19 13.54
C ALA A 66 0.86 -5.62 13.16
N ASP A 67 0.11 -6.28 12.27
CA ASP A 67 0.31 -7.68 11.89
C ASP A 67 1.00 -7.87 10.52
N CYS A 68 1.43 -6.79 9.88
CA CYS A 68 1.97 -6.85 8.51
C CYS A 68 3.25 -7.68 8.36
N PHE A 69 3.97 -7.92 9.46
CA PHE A 69 5.18 -8.75 9.45
C PHE A 69 4.87 -10.24 9.70
N ASN A 70 3.63 -10.59 10.05
CA ASN A 70 3.17 -11.97 10.02
C ASN A 70 2.85 -12.36 8.57
N LEU A 71 3.86 -12.90 7.88
CA LEU A 71 3.73 -13.27 6.48
C LEU A 71 2.82 -14.47 6.24
N ASP A 72 2.74 -15.39 7.21
CA ASP A 72 2.10 -16.68 7.04
C ASP A 72 0.59 -16.62 7.31
N ASP A 73 0.17 -16.15 8.49
CA ASP A 73 -1.24 -16.21 8.85
C ASP A 73 -2.02 -14.97 8.40
N HIS A 74 -1.37 -13.80 8.45
CA HIS A 74 -2.03 -12.52 8.17
C HIS A 74 -1.87 -12.08 6.70
N GLU A 75 -0.63 -11.98 6.20
CA GLU A 75 -0.39 -11.41 4.87
C GLU A 75 -0.58 -12.40 3.71
N TRP A 76 -0.25 -13.68 3.89
CA TRP A 76 -0.44 -14.69 2.86
C TRP A 76 -1.89 -14.72 2.32
N PRO A 77 -2.96 -14.87 3.11
CA PRO A 77 -4.31 -15.02 2.53
C PRO A 77 -4.85 -13.77 1.81
N ARG A 78 -4.23 -12.60 1.96
CA ARG A 78 -4.75 -11.32 1.46
C ARG A 78 -4.94 -11.30 -0.05
N TRP A 79 -6.09 -10.76 -0.49
CA TRP A 79 -6.53 -10.65 -1.89
C TRP A 79 -6.67 -11.97 -2.67
N ILE A 80 -6.48 -13.11 -2.01
CA ILE A 80 -6.74 -14.45 -2.57
C ILE A 80 -7.99 -15.05 -1.93
N LYS A 81 -8.20 -14.80 -0.64
CA LYS A 81 -9.41 -15.19 0.09
C LYS A 81 -10.13 -13.93 0.59
N PRO A 82 -11.46 -13.85 0.45
CA PRO A 82 -12.22 -12.75 1.02
C PRO A 82 -12.19 -12.83 2.55
N VAL A 83 -11.97 -11.70 3.21
CA VAL A 83 -12.15 -11.58 4.66
C VAL A 83 -13.54 -11.02 4.92
N TYR A 84 -14.38 -11.82 5.58
CA TYR A 84 -15.71 -11.39 5.99
C TYR A 84 -15.64 -10.74 7.37
N GLN A 85 -16.21 -9.54 7.49
CA GLN A 85 -16.26 -8.81 8.76
C GLN A 85 -17.33 -9.37 9.70
N ASP A 86 -18.34 -10.05 9.14
CA ASP A 86 -19.36 -10.77 9.87
C ASP A 86 -19.48 -12.18 9.25
N PRO A 87 -19.21 -13.26 10.01
CA PRO A 87 -19.33 -14.63 9.52
C PRO A 87 -20.73 -14.99 9.01
N ASN A 88 -21.76 -14.26 9.45
CA ASN A 88 -23.15 -14.47 9.03
C ASN A 88 -23.54 -13.59 7.84
N SER A 89 -22.65 -12.71 7.38
CA SER A 89 -22.85 -11.84 6.22
C SER A 89 -22.04 -12.33 5.03
N ASN A 90 -22.68 -12.43 3.87
CA ASN A 90 -22.00 -12.72 2.61
C ASN A 90 -21.35 -11.47 1.98
N ILE A 91 -21.29 -10.36 2.69
CA ILE A 91 -20.80 -9.07 2.18
C ILE A 91 -19.42 -8.77 2.77
N THR A 92 -18.46 -8.51 1.89
CA THR A 92 -17.08 -8.12 2.23
C THR A 92 -16.68 -6.83 1.51
N ALA A 93 -15.76 -6.08 2.10
CA ALA A 93 -15.10 -4.96 1.44
C ALA A 93 -14.02 -5.43 0.45
N ASP A 94 -13.58 -6.68 0.54
CA ASP A 94 -12.42 -7.17 -0.18
C ASP A 94 -12.76 -7.51 -1.63
N PHE A 95 -11.88 -7.13 -2.54
CA PHE A 95 -11.87 -7.63 -3.91
C PHE A 95 -10.65 -8.54 -4.11
N LEU A 96 -10.82 -9.61 -4.88
CA LEU A 96 -9.72 -10.53 -5.14
C LEU A 96 -8.91 -10.06 -6.35
N ILE A 97 -7.59 -10.29 -6.34
CA ILE A 97 -6.71 -9.92 -7.45
C ILE A 97 -7.22 -10.49 -8.77
N LYS A 98 -7.61 -11.77 -8.78
CA LYS A 98 -8.14 -12.42 -9.98
C LYS A 98 -9.36 -11.69 -10.54
N GLU A 99 -10.31 -11.33 -9.67
CA GLU A 99 -11.52 -10.61 -10.10
C GLU A 99 -11.22 -9.25 -10.71
N VAL A 100 -10.21 -8.53 -10.19
CA VAL A 100 -9.83 -7.22 -10.72
C VAL A 100 -9.06 -7.36 -12.03
N LEU A 101 -8.14 -8.32 -12.13
CA LEU A 101 -7.40 -8.60 -13.35
C LEU A 101 -8.30 -9.09 -14.49
N ASP A 102 -9.34 -9.87 -14.16
CA ASP A 102 -10.32 -10.38 -15.13
C ASP A 102 -11.17 -9.27 -15.78
N LEU A 103 -11.25 -8.07 -15.18
CA LEU A 103 -11.91 -6.91 -15.79
C LEU A 103 -11.16 -6.40 -17.03
N LYS A 104 -9.83 -6.57 -17.05
CA LYS A 104 -8.95 -6.13 -18.15
C LYS A 104 -7.85 -7.17 -18.40
N PRO A 105 -8.20 -8.34 -18.95
CA PRO A 105 -7.27 -9.45 -19.12
C PRO A 105 -6.03 -9.03 -19.91
N ASN A 106 -4.84 -9.30 -19.36
CA ASN A 106 -3.53 -8.99 -19.97
C ASN A 106 -3.21 -7.49 -20.19
N GLU A 107 -4.04 -6.55 -19.71
CA GLU A 107 -3.78 -5.12 -19.87
C GLU A 107 -3.05 -4.48 -18.68
N ILE A 108 -3.18 -5.06 -17.49
CA ILE A 108 -2.56 -4.56 -16.25
C ILE A 108 -1.19 -5.22 -16.08
N ARG A 109 -0.11 -4.44 -16.17
CA ARG A 109 1.27 -4.96 -16.16
C ARG A 109 2.18 -4.19 -15.21
N ILE A 110 1.94 -2.89 -15.06
CA ILE A 110 2.68 -2.03 -14.12
C ILE A 110 1.73 -1.22 -13.26
N GLY A 111 2.02 -1.14 -11.96
CA GLY A 111 1.22 -0.35 -11.04
C GLY A 111 1.97 0.16 -9.82
N LEU A 112 1.25 0.96 -9.03
CA LEU A 112 1.72 1.53 -7.77
C LEU A 112 0.80 1.06 -6.65
N ASP A 113 1.37 0.52 -5.59
CA ASP A 113 0.69 0.30 -4.32
C ASP A 113 0.99 1.46 -3.38
N PHE A 114 0.05 2.38 -3.27
CA PHE A 114 0.09 3.54 -2.38
C PHE A 114 -0.54 3.18 -1.04
N SER A 115 0.11 2.27 -0.34
CA SER A 115 -0.29 1.76 0.98
C SER A 115 0.92 1.76 1.91
N ILE A 116 0.71 1.58 3.21
CA ILE A 116 1.80 1.25 4.13
C ILE A 116 1.73 -0.23 4.46
N GLY A 117 2.82 -0.93 4.22
CA GLY A 117 2.89 -2.36 4.47
C GLY A 117 4.24 -2.94 4.13
N THR A 118 4.29 -4.26 4.09
CA THR A 118 5.50 -5.05 3.83
C THR A 118 5.68 -5.41 2.36
N GLY A 119 4.87 -4.87 1.45
CA GLY A 119 4.91 -5.15 0.01
C GLY A 119 4.09 -6.37 -0.43
N THR A 120 3.16 -6.85 0.39
CA THR A 120 2.39 -8.07 0.11
C THR A 120 1.53 -7.96 -1.14
N PHE A 121 0.92 -6.80 -1.41
CA PHE A 121 0.17 -6.61 -2.65
C PHE A 121 1.09 -6.79 -3.87
N ALA A 122 2.30 -6.21 -3.82
CA ALA A 122 3.29 -6.39 -4.87
C ALA A 122 3.76 -7.85 -5.02
N ALA A 123 3.94 -8.58 -3.92
CA ALA A 123 4.25 -10.01 -3.95
C ALA A 123 3.15 -10.80 -4.66
N ARG A 124 1.88 -10.56 -4.29
CA ARG A 124 0.72 -11.23 -4.88
C ARG A 124 0.55 -10.90 -6.36
N MET A 125 0.65 -9.63 -6.74
CA MET A 125 0.53 -9.19 -8.13
C MET A 125 1.66 -9.78 -9.02
N ARG A 126 2.85 -10.03 -8.47
CA ARG A 126 3.94 -10.68 -9.20
C ARG A 126 3.62 -12.13 -9.58
N GLU A 127 2.81 -12.84 -8.79
CA GLU A 127 2.34 -14.20 -9.13
C GLU A 127 1.51 -14.20 -10.43
N TYR A 128 0.96 -13.03 -10.81
CA TYR A 128 0.23 -12.78 -12.06
C TYR A 128 1.07 -11.98 -13.07
N ASN A 129 2.40 -11.94 -12.91
CA ASN A 129 3.34 -11.19 -13.76
C ASN A 129 3.10 -9.66 -13.81
N VAL A 130 2.50 -9.09 -12.78
CA VAL A 130 2.32 -7.63 -12.67
C VAL A 130 3.40 -7.04 -11.78
N THR A 131 4.11 -6.04 -12.29
CA THR A 131 5.13 -5.30 -11.55
C THR A 131 4.50 -4.18 -10.76
N ILE A 132 4.61 -4.23 -9.44
CA ILE A 132 4.12 -3.20 -8.54
C ILE A 132 5.29 -2.51 -7.87
N VAL A 133 5.27 -1.18 -7.90
CA VAL A 133 6.10 -0.35 -7.03
C VAL A 133 5.31 -0.10 -5.74
N SER A 134 5.90 -0.39 -4.58
CA SER A 134 5.24 -0.17 -3.28
C SER A 134 5.74 1.13 -2.66
N ALA A 135 4.85 2.09 -2.46
CA ALA A 135 5.15 3.26 -1.65
C ALA A 135 5.43 2.82 -0.21
N ALA A 136 6.47 3.35 0.42
CA ALA A 136 6.80 2.99 1.79
C ALA A 136 7.50 4.13 2.52
N ILE A 137 7.16 4.30 3.79
CA ILE A 137 7.92 5.13 4.72
C ILE A 137 8.42 4.26 5.87
N ASN A 138 9.64 4.51 6.35
CA ASN A 138 10.21 3.77 7.47
C ASN A 138 9.72 4.33 8.82
N LEU A 139 8.42 4.20 9.08
CA LEU A 139 7.78 4.69 10.30
C LEU A 139 7.66 3.56 11.32
N GLY A 140 8.53 3.53 12.32
CA GLY A 140 8.51 2.52 13.40
C GLY A 140 9.04 1.14 13.01
N ALA A 141 9.16 0.86 11.71
CA ALA A 141 9.76 -0.36 11.16
C ALA A 141 10.52 -0.08 9.84
N PRO A 142 11.47 -0.95 9.45
CA PRO A 142 12.28 -0.83 8.23
C PRO A 142 11.54 -1.37 6.99
N PHE A 143 10.42 -0.73 6.62
CA PHE A 143 9.55 -1.22 5.54
C PHE A 143 10.24 -1.25 4.17
N ASN A 144 11.01 -0.20 3.82
CA ASN A 144 11.70 -0.13 2.53
C ASN A 144 12.72 -1.26 2.38
N GLU A 145 13.50 -1.52 3.42
CA GLU A 145 14.47 -2.61 3.46
C GLU A 145 13.78 -3.97 3.40
N PHE A 146 12.66 -4.14 4.11
CA PHE A 146 11.90 -5.40 4.08
C PHE A 146 11.35 -5.70 2.69
N ILE A 147 10.72 -4.72 2.04
CA ILE A 147 10.19 -4.84 0.67
C ILE A 147 11.35 -5.21 -0.30
N ALA A 148 12.49 -4.52 -0.21
CA ALA A 148 13.65 -4.83 -1.03
C ALA A 148 14.21 -6.24 -0.79
N LEU A 149 14.28 -6.69 0.47
CA LEU A 149 14.76 -8.02 0.84
C LEU A 149 13.81 -9.15 0.38
N ARG A 150 12.54 -8.83 0.14
CA ARG A 150 11.58 -9.73 -0.53
C ARG A 150 11.77 -9.78 -2.06
N GLY A 151 12.68 -8.97 -2.62
CA GLY A 151 12.90 -8.85 -4.06
C GLY A 151 11.85 -8.00 -4.78
N LEU A 152 11.20 -7.10 -4.06
CA LEU A 152 10.18 -6.17 -4.56
C LEU A 152 10.74 -4.75 -4.66
N ILE A 153 9.99 -3.83 -5.28
CA ILE A 153 10.44 -2.46 -5.55
C ILE A 153 9.84 -1.50 -4.51
N PRO A 154 10.60 -1.06 -3.49
CA PRO A 154 10.17 0.01 -2.60
C PRO A 154 10.37 1.37 -3.25
N LEU A 155 9.43 2.28 -3.01
CA LEU A 155 9.55 3.70 -3.31
C LEU A 155 9.40 4.50 -2.02
N TYR A 156 10.50 5.08 -1.56
CA TYR A 156 10.47 5.96 -0.38
C TYR A 156 9.75 7.26 -0.71
N LEU A 157 8.54 7.43 -0.19
CA LEU A 157 7.67 8.57 -0.52
C LEU A 157 6.73 8.89 0.63
N THR A 158 6.57 10.18 0.96
CA THR A 158 5.55 10.67 1.89
C THR A 158 4.28 11.11 1.16
N ILE A 159 3.13 11.09 1.85
CA ILE A 159 1.80 11.35 1.24
C ILE A 159 1.64 12.72 0.57
N ASN A 160 2.43 13.70 0.99
CA ASN A 160 2.41 15.07 0.49
C ASN A 160 3.39 15.31 -0.67
N GLN A 161 4.09 14.27 -1.14
CA GLN A 161 5.02 14.38 -2.24
C GLN A 161 4.36 13.97 -3.56
N ARG A 162 4.69 14.70 -4.62
CA ARG A 162 4.34 14.32 -5.97
C ARG A 162 5.01 12.99 -6.34
N LEU A 163 4.24 12.11 -6.94
CA LEU A 163 4.67 10.83 -7.47
C LEU A 163 5.76 11.00 -8.54
N PRO A 164 6.93 10.36 -8.38
CA PRO A 164 8.04 10.44 -9.32
C PRO A 164 7.84 9.51 -10.53
N PHE A 165 6.61 9.43 -11.03
CA PHE A 165 6.26 8.77 -12.28
C PHE A 165 5.89 9.80 -13.34
N PHE A 166 6.16 9.47 -14.60
CA PHE A 166 5.72 10.27 -15.72
C PHE A 166 4.19 10.18 -15.89
N ASP A 167 3.61 11.11 -16.61
CA ASP A 167 2.17 11.21 -16.77
C ASP A 167 1.63 10.05 -17.62
N ASN A 168 0.48 9.49 -17.24
CA ASN A 168 -0.23 8.43 -17.96
C ASN A 168 0.60 7.17 -18.26
N THR A 169 1.45 6.72 -17.33
CA THR A 169 2.30 5.52 -17.53
C THR A 169 1.87 4.29 -16.75
N LEU A 170 1.07 4.43 -15.69
CA LEU A 170 0.67 3.30 -14.85
C LEU A 170 -0.65 2.68 -15.33
N ASP A 171 -0.75 1.36 -15.25
CA ASP A 171 -1.96 0.60 -15.56
C ASP A 171 -2.88 0.47 -14.33
N LEU A 172 -2.31 0.53 -13.12
CA LEU A 172 -2.99 0.33 -11.85
C LEU A 172 -2.42 1.25 -10.76
N ILE A 173 -3.31 1.86 -9.97
CA ILE A 173 -2.98 2.39 -8.64
C ILE A 173 -3.84 1.63 -7.63
N HIS A 174 -3.21 1.08 -6.61
CA HIS A 174 -3.85 0.37 -5.52
C HIS A 174 -3.62 1.13 -4.21
N THR A 175 -4.62 1.16 -3.34
CA THR A 175 -4.45 1.59 -1.94
C THR A 175 -5.30 0.73 -1.02
N THR A 176 -4.75 0.37 0.14
CA THR A 176 -5.46 -0.38 1.18
C THR A 176 -5.26 0.25 2.54
N ARG A 177 -6.37 0.60 3.22
CA ARG A 177 -6.43 1.10 4.62
C ARG A 177 -5.50 2.26 5.00
N PHE A 178 -4.72 2.79 4.06
CA PHE A 178 -3.69 3.78 4.33
C PHE A 178 -4.26 5.19 4.33
N LEU A 179 -5.01 5.53 3.28
CA LEU A 179 -5.91 6.67 3.28
C LEU A 179 -7.18 6.26 4.03
N ASP A 180 -7.58 7.07 5.00
CA ASP A 180 -8.75 6.86 5.84
C ASP A 180 -9.34 8.20 6.27
N GLY A 181 -10.42 8.18 7.05
CA GLY A 181 -11.21 9.35 7.44
C GLY A 181 -10.46 10.41 8.26
N TRP A 182 -9.19 10.16 8.59
CA TRP A 182 -8.31 11.15 9.23
C TRP A 182 -7.62 12.07 8.22
N ILE A 183 -7.64 11.73 6.93
CA ILE A 183 -7.08 12.57 5.89
C ILE A 183 -7.99 13.77 5.64
N ASP A 184 -7.44 14.97 5.64
CA ASP A 184 -8.24 16.13 5.27
C ASP A 184 -8.55 16.12 3.77
N PHE A 185 -9.66 16.76 3.40
CA PHE A 185 -10.15 16.74 2.03
C PHE A 185 -9.22 17.44 1.03
N VAL A 186 -8.44 18.44 1.47
CA VAL A 186 -7.50 19.17 0.59
C VAL A 186 -6.32 18.27 0.23
N LEU A 187 -5.80 17.53 1.20
CA LEU A 187 -4.74 16.56 0.96
C LEU A 187 -5.23 15.39 0.12
N LEU A 188 -6.45 14.89 0.35
CA LEU A 188 -7.04 13.84 -0.48
C LEU A 188 -7.18 14.30 -1.94
N ASP A 189 -7.67 15.52 -2.16
CA ASP A 189 -7.79 16.10 -3.50
C ASP A 189 -6.42 16.15 -4.21
N PHE A 190 -5.39 16.65 -3.52
CA PHE A 190 -4.01 16.66 -4.03
C PHE A 190 -3.52 15.27 -4.46
N ILE A 191 -3.76 14.26 -3.61
CA ILE A 191 -3.37 12.87 -3.89
C ILE A 191 -4.12 12.33 -5.11
N LEU A 192 -5.44 12.54 -5.19
CA LEU A 192 -6.27 12.03 -6.28
C LEU A 192 -5.94 12.65 -7.63
N TYR A 193 -5.62 13.95 -7.68
CA TYR A 193 -5.14 14.57 -8.92
C TYR A 193 -3.79 14.03 -9.36
N ASP A 194 -2.89 13.74 -8.43
CA ASP A 194 -1.59 13.19 -8.77
C ASP A 194 -1.66 11.71 -9.19
N TRP A 195 -2.59 10.95 -8.59
CA TRP A 195 -2.95 9.60 -9.04
C TRP A 195 -3.55 9.62 -10.43
N ASP A 196 -4.54 10.49 -10.68
CA ASP A 196 -5.13 10.67 -11.99
C ASP A 196 -4.09 11.03 -13.03
N ARG A 197 -3.10 11.86 -12.69
CA ARG A 197 -2.01 12.23 -13.59
C ARG A 197 -1.19 11.03 -14.05
N VAL A 198 -0.75 10.17 -13.14
CA VAL A 198 0.16 9.06 -13.48
C VAL A 198 -0.56 7.84 -14.04
N LEU A 199 -1.85 7.67 -13.72
CA LEU A 199 -2.68 6.59 -14.25
C LEU A 199 -3.04 6.87 -15.71
N ARG A 200 -2.81 5.90 -16.61
CA ARG A 200 -3.12 6.07 -18.04
C ARG A 200 -4.64 5.97 -18.29
N PRO A 201 -5.17 6.52 -19.41
CA PRO A 201 -6.54 6.23 -19.83
C PRO A 201 -6.80 4.71 -19.93
N GLY A 202 -7.91 4.24 -19.38
CA GLY A 202 -8.21 2.81 -19.21
C GLY A 202 -7.50 2.15 -18.01
N GLY A 203 -6.63 2.87 -17.30
CA GLY A 203 -6.00 2.39 -16.08
C GLY A 203 -7.00 2.27 -14.92
N ILE A 204 -6.69 1.39 -13.97
CA ILE A 204 -7.53 1.08 -12.82
C ILE A 204 -7.05 1.83 -11.57
N LEU A 205 -7.97 2.49 -10.89
CA LEU A 205 -7.82 2.90 -9.50
C LEU A 205 -8.58 1.90 -8.62
N TRP A 206 -7.83 1.15 -7.83
CA TRP A 206 -8.34 0.16 -6.89
C TRP A 206 -8.18 0.67 -5.46
N ILE A 207 -9.32 1.01 -4.85
CA ILE A 207 -9.41 1.42 -3.45
C ILE A 207 -9.95 0.23 -2.66
N ASP A 208 -9.17 -0.23 -1.70
CA ASP A 208 -9.51 -1.35 -0.83
C ASP A 208 -9.66 -0.87 0.61
N SER A 209 -10.85 -1.07 1.18
CA SER A 209 -11.10 -0.85 2.60
C SER A 209 -10.69 0.55 3.10
N PHE A 210 -10.96 1.61 2.31
CA PHE A 210 -10.91 2.99 2.81
C PHE A 210 -11.95 3.11 3.91
N PHE A 211 -11.58 3.56 5.11
CA PHE A 211 -12.55 3.69 6.20
C PHE A 211 -12.74 5.12 6.62
N CYS A 212 -13.96 5.49 6.97
CA CYS A 212 -14.31 6.80 7.53
C CYS A 212 -15.52 6.66 8.45
N LEU A 213 -15.85 7.73 9.17
CA LEU A 213 -17.13 7.81 9.87
C LEU A 213 -18.28 7.80 8.85
N LYS A 214 -19.41 7.22 9.24
CA LYS A 214 -20.61 7.11 8.40
C LYS A 214 -21.17 8.49 8.03
N GLU A 215 -21.03 9.47 8.92
CA GLU A 215 -21.45 10.86 8.69
C GLU A 215 -20.64 11.54 7.57
N ASP A 216 -19.32 11.30 7.53
CA ASP A 216 -18.42 11.89 6.51
C ASP A 216 -18.41 11.11 5.19
N LEU A 217 -19.01 9.92 5.14
CA LEU A 217 -18.94 9.03 3.97
C LEU A 217 -19.34 9.74 2.68
N ASN A 218 -20.43 10.50 2.70
CA ASN A 218 -20.93 11.15 1.49
C ASN A 218 -19.92 12.16 0.92
N ASP A 219 -19.18 12.88 1.76
CA ASP A 219 -18.20 13.87 1.34
C ASP A 219 -16.99 13.18 0.69
N TYR A 220 -16.46 12.12 1.32
CA TYR A 220 -15.41 11.31 0.71
C TYR A 220 -15.85 10.69 -0.63
N LEU A 221 -17.06 10.14 -0.71
CA LEU A 221 -17.57 9.55 -1.94
C LEU A 221 -17.78 10.60 -3.04
N GLN A 222 -18.12 11.85 -2.70
CA GLN A 222 -18.21 12.95 -3.66
C GLN A 222 -16.83 13.26 -4.26
N ILE A 223 -15.79 13.32 -3.43
CA ILE A 223 -14.42 13.56 -3.88
C ILE A 223 -13.96 12.49 -4.88
N PHE A 224 -14.17 11.20 -4.58
CA PHE A 224 -13.85 10.13 -5.53
C PHE A 224 -14.65 10.22 -6.85
N ARG A 225 -15.89 10.75 -6.80
CA ARG A 225 -16.72 10.94 -8.00
C ARG A 225 -16.27 12.12 -8.87
N MET A 226 -15.56 13.11 -8.32
CA MET A 226 -15.06 14.27 -9.08
C MET A 226 -14.15 13.87 -10.25
N LEU A 227 -13.40 12.76 -10.09
CA LEU A 227 -12.54 12.22 -11.16
C LEU A 227 -13.31 11.71 -12.39
N ARG A 228 -14.63 11.47 -12.24
CA ARG A 228 -15.54 10.94 -13.28
C ARG A 228 -15.09 9.58 -13.85
N TYR A 229 -14.53 8.73 -12.99
CA TYR A 229 -14.12 7.39 -13.38
C TYR A 229 -15.31 6.46 -13.58
N LYS A 230 -15.19 5.53 -14.54
CA LYS A 230 -16.16 4.47 -14.74
C LYS A 230 -16.08 3.49 -13.56
N LYS A 231 -17.22 3.12 -12.98
CA LYS A 231 -17.28 2.19 -11.84
C LYS A 231 -17.41 0.75 -12.34
N HIS A 232 -16.47 -0.12 -11.96
CA HIS A 232 -16.58 -1.57 -12.17
C HIS A 232 -17.11 -2.28 -10.92
N LYS A 233 -16.52 -1.94 -9.77
CA LYS A 233 -16.98 -2.41 -8.46
C LYS A 233 -17.11 -1.22 -7.51
N TRP A 234 -18.11 -1.27 -6.63
CA TRP A 234 -18.38 -0.23 -5.64
C TRP A 234 -19.16 -0.82 -4.48
N ILE A 235 -18.57 -0.84 -3.29
CA ILE A 235 -19.21 -1.43 -2.11
C ILE A 235 -18.90 -0.61 -0.87
N VAL A 236 -19.90 -0.51 0.01
CA VAL A 236 -19.75 0.07 1.35
C VAL A 236 -20.24 -0.97 2.34
N VAL A 237 -19.44 -1.29 3.33
CA VAL A 237 -19.80 -2.23 4.40
C VAL A 237 -19.57 -1.60 5.78
N PRO A 238 -20.40 -1.90 6.79
CA PRO A 238 -20.17 -1.44 8.15
C PRO A 238 -18.87 -2.02 8.72
N LYS A 239 -18.02 -1.19 9.31
CA LYS A 239 -16.81 -1.61 10.00
C LYS A 239 -17.19 -2.06 11.42
N ARG A 240 -17.07 -3.36 11.71
CA ARG A 240 -17.59 -3.99 12.94
C ARG A 240 -16.53 -4.33 13.99
N ASP A 241 -15.33 -3.80 13.88
CA ASP A 241 -14.26 -4.01 14.87
C ASP A 241 -14.45 -3.16 16.16
N LYS A 242 -15.31 -2.13 16.11
CA LYS A 242 -15.69 -1.29 17.26
C LYS A 242 -17.16 -1.45 17.62
N THR A 243 -17.45 -1.25 18.91
CA THR A 243 -18.80 -1.36 19.50
C THR A 243 -19.76 -0.25 19.09
N ASP A 244 -19.24 0.89 18.64
CA ASP A 244 -20.04 2.07 18.25
C ASP A 244 -20.65 1.95 16.84
N HIS A 245 -20.12 1.06 15.99
CA HIS A 245 -20.56 0.81 14.61
C HIS A 245 -20.70 2.09 13.75
N LEU A 246 -19.92 3.12 14.07
CA LEU A 246 -19.97 4.42 13.40
C LEU A 246 -19.10 4.48 12.14
N GLU A 247 -18.15 3.58 12.02
CA GLU A 247 -17.23 3.53 10.89
C GLU A 247 -17.76 2.60 9.79
N VAL A 248 -17.40 2.91 8.55
CA VAL A 248 -17.69 2.09 7.37
C VAL A 248 -16.42 1.88 6.58
N PHE A 249 -16.34 0.78 5.86
CA PHE A 249 -15.36 0.57 4.80
C PHE A 249 -16.00 0.84 3.45
N PHE A 250 -15.25 1.49 2.58
CA PHE A 250 -15.53 1.73 1.18
C PHE A 250 -14.44 1.08 0.34
N SER A 251 -14.86 0.25 -0.62
CA SER A 251 -13.97 -0.30 -1.64
C SER A 251 -14.54 -0.05 -3.03
N ALA A 252 -13.67 0.25 -3.97
CA ALA A 252 -14.05 0.45 -5.36
C ALA A 252 -12.95 0.03 -6.34
N VAL A 253 -13.39 -0.38 -7.52
CA VAL A 253 -12.54 -0.56 -8.69
C VAL A 253 -13.06 0.38 -9.76
N LEU A 254 -12.26 1.38 -10.09
CA LEU A 254 -12.62 2.51 -10.93
C LEU A 254 -11.69 2.54 -12.16
N GLU A 255 -12.22 2.81 -13.35
CA GLU A 255 -11.43 2.92 -14.59
C GLU A 255 -11.40 4.38 -15.07
N LYS A 256 -10.18 4.88 -15.33
CA LYS A 256 -9.98 6.23 -15.84
C LYS A 256 -10.50 6.33 -17.28
N PRO A 257 -11.43 7.24 -17.60
CA PRO A 257 -11.92 7.40 -18.96
C PRO A 257 -10.87 8.07 -19.86
N PRO A 258 -10.94 7.87 -21.19
CA PRO A 258 -10.24 8.76 -22.11
C PRO A 258 -10.78 10.19 -21.94
N ARG A 259 -9.89 11.14 -21.71
CA ARG A 259 -10.23 12.57 -21.76
C ARG A 259 -9.75 13.09 -23.11
N PRO A 260 -10.65 13.40 -24.07
CA PRO A 260 -10.20 14.07 -25.27
C PRO A 260 -9.53 15.38 -24.86
N PHE A 261 -8.32 15.62 -25.35
CA PHE A 261 -7.73 16.95 -25.30
C PHE A 261 -8.73 17.87 -25.99
N ARG A 262 -9.33 18.81 -25.25
CA ARG A 262 -10.02 19.95 -25.85
C ARG A 262 -8.99 21.00 -26.18
#